data_AF-A0A1C5Z930-F1
#
_entry.id   AF-A0A1C5Z930-F1
#
_cell.length_a   1.000
_cell.length_b   1.000
_cell.length_c   1.000
_cell.angle_alpha   90.00
_cell.angle_beta   90.00
_cell.angle_gamma   90.00
#
_symmetry.space_group_name_H-M   'P 1'
#
loop_
_entity.id
_entity.type
_entity.pdbx_description
1 polymer ?
#
loop_
_entity_poly.entity_id
_entity_poly.type
_entity_poly.pdbx_seq_one_letter_code
_entity_poly.pdbx_strand_id
1 'polypeptide(L)'
;MLIRKSLDYILTMIRKVYLIVFIFLAIVSLKLNAQYFHNLDVNNGLSQPSVMAIGQDTLGRMWFGTREGLNVYDGGRITSYKGEVDNGENGKLWIGNSVSYIVSDNLSDRSKIFFISDFFLYSYDVESDLFSRIDAEGDVTAITEYSICTKK
;
A
#
# COMPACT_ATOMS: atom_id res chain seq x y z
N MET A 1 -12.44 -51.50 -51.13
CA MET A 1 -12.39 -51.66 -49.65
C MET A 1 -11.09 -51.12 -49.04
N LEU A 2 -9.91 -51.40 -49.62
CA LEU A 2 -8.60 -50.93 -49.11
C LEU A 2 -8.43 -49.40 -49.13
N ILE A 3 -8.86 -48.73 -50.20
CA ILE A 3 -8.77 -47.26 -50.38
C ILE A 3 -9.58 -46.50 -49.31
N ARG A 4 -10.71 -47.06 -48.87
CA ARG A 4 -11.56 -46.44 -47.84
C ARG A 4 -10.90 -46.49 -46.46
N LYS A 5 -10.29 -47.63 -46.10
CA LYS A 5 -9.52 -47.78 -44.85
C LYS A 5 -8.30 -46.85 -44.79
N SER A 6 -7.60 -46.65 -45.91
CA SER A 6 -6.47 -45.72 -45.96
C SER A 6 -6.93 -44.25 -45.88
N LEU A 7 -8.07 -43.90 -46.48
CA LEU A 7 -8.63 -42.55 -46.39
C LEU A 7 -9.10 -42.23 -44.96
N ASP A 8 -9.78 -43.17 -44.30
CA ASP A 8 -10.20 -43.04 -42.90
C ASP A 8 -8.98 -42.88 -41.97
N TYR A 9 -7.90 -43.62 -42.22
CA TYR A 9 -6.65 -43.48 -41.47
C TYR A 9 -6.03 -42.09 -41.63
N ILE A 10 -5.96 -41.57 -42.86
CA ILE A 10 -5.43 -40.23 -43.17
C ILE A 10 -6.29 -39.14 -42.49
N LEU A 11 -7.63 -39.25 -42.57
CA LEU A 11 -8.56 -38.33 -41.89
C LEU A 11 -8.38 -38.35 -40.37
N THR A 12 -8.17 -39.53 -39.78
CA THR A 12 -7.92 -39.68 -38.35
C THR A 12 -6.58 -39.06 -37.94
N MET A 13 -5.55 -39.18 -38.79
CA MET A 13 -4.24 -38.56 -38.58
C MET A 13 -4.32 -37.02 -38.63
N ILE A 14 -5.04 -36.47 -39.62
CA ILE A 14 -5.23 -35.02 -39.77
C ILE A 14 -5.96 -34.42 -38.55
N ARG A 15 -7.00 -35.08 -38.04
CA ARG A 15 -7.74 -34.62 -36.83
C ARG A 15 -6.84 -34.57 -35.59
N LYS A 16 -5.94 -35.53 -35.43
CA LYS A 16 -4.96 -35.54 -34.32
C LYS A 16 -3.97 -34.39 -34.45
N VAL A 17 -3.50 -34.07 -35.66
CA VAL A 17 -2.60 -32.93 -35.90
C VAL A 17 -3.31 -31.62 -35.53
N TYR A 18 -4.55 -31.41 -35.97
CA TYR A 18 -5.31 -30.22 -35.58
C TYR A 18 -5.52 -30.12 -34.06
N LEU A 19 -5.79 -31.24 -33.39
CA LEU A 19 -5.92 -31.26 -31.92
C LEU A 19 -4.61 -30.86 -31.23
N ILE A 20 -3.47 -31.38 -31.69
CA ILE A 20 -2.15 -31.05 -31.13
C ILE A 20 -1.82 -29.57 -31.35
N VAL A 21 -2.07 -29.04 -32.55
CA VAL A 21 -1.87 -27.62 -32.86
C VAL A 21 -2.78 -26.74 -32.01
N PHE A 22 -4.04 -27.12 -31.83
CA PHE A 22 -4.98 -26.40 -30.97
C PHE A 22 -4.52 -26.38 -29.51
N ILE A 23 -4.07 -27.52 -28.96
CA ILE A 23 -3.51 -27.60 -27.61
C ILE A 23 -2.25 -26.74 -27.48
N PHE A 24 -1.37 -26.77 -28.47
CA PHE A 24 -0.16 -25.95 -28.48
C PHE A 24 -0.48 -24.45 -28.47
N LEU A 25 -1.42 -24.00 -29.31
CA LEU A 25 -1.86 -22.61 -29.36
C LEU A 25 -2.55 -22.17 -28.05
N ALA A 26 -3.33 -23.07 -27.43
CA ALA A 26 -3.96 -22.83 -26.13
C ALA A 26 -2.91 -22.64 -25.02
N ILE A 27 -1.84 -23.44 -25.01
CA ILE A 27 -0.74 -23.32 -24.04
C ILE A 27 0.04 -22.00 -24.25
N VAL A 28 0.35 -21.64 -25.50
CA VAL A 28 1.07 -20.38 -25.81
C VAL A 28 0.24 -19.15 -25.45
N SER A 29 -1.09 -19.26 -25.43
CA SER A 29 -1.99 -18.16 -25.07
C SER A 29 -2.11 -17.93 -23.55
N LEU A 30 -1.50 -18.78 -22.72
CA LEU A 30 -1.48 -18.60 -21.27
C LEU A 30 -0.55 -17.43 -20.91
N LYS A 31 -1.11 -16.35 -20.36
CA LYS A 31 -0.32 -15.26 -19.78
C LYS A 31 0.16 -15.66 -18.39
N LEU A 32 1.49 -15.82 -18.24
CA LEU A 32 2.14 -15.91 -16.93
C LEU A 32 2.62 -14.51 -16.53
N ASN A 33 2.04 -13.95 -15.47
CA ASN A 33 2.51 -12.69 -14.89
C ASN A 33 3.40 -13.01 -13.69
N ALA A 34 4.69 -12.65 -13.76
CA ALA A 34 5.56 -12.64 -12.60
C ALA A 34 5.35 -11.32 -11.85
N GLN A 35 5.04 -11.39 -10.56
CA GLN A 35 4.94 -10.22 -9.70
C GLN A 35 6.35 -9.85 -9.23
N TYR A 36 6.84 -8.69 -9.64
CA TYR A 36 8.09 -8.13 -9.13
C TYR A 36 7.79 -7.16 -7.99
N PHE A 37 8.53 -7.29 -6.90
CA PHE A 37 8.45 -6.39 -5.76
C PHE A 37 9.73 -5.58 -5.65
N HIS A 38 9.57 -4.27 -5.49
CA HIS A 38 10.65 -3.42 -5.05
C HIS A 38 10.70 -3.44 -3.53
N ASN A 39 11.83 -3.87 -2.96
CA ASN A 39 11.99 -3.94 -1.53
C ASN A 39 12.53 -2.62 -1.00
N LEU A 40 11.83 -2.06 -0.02
CA LEU A 40 12.30 -0.92 0.77
C LEU A 40 12.75 -1.45 2.12
N ASP A 41 14.04 -1.32 2.43
CA ASP A 41 14.65 -1.78 3.67
C ASP A 41 15.36 -0.66 4.43
N VAL A 42 16.11 -1.03 5.45
CA VAL A 42 16.88 -0.11 6.30
C VAL A 42 17.96 0.64 5.51
N ASN A 43 18.53 0.01 4.48
CA ASN A 43 19.50 0.64 3.58
C ASN A 43 18.85 1.69 2.67
N ASN A 44 17.54 1.58 2.42
CA ASN A 44 16.77 2.60 1.71
C ASN A 44 16.30 3.75 2.63
N GLY A 45 16.52 3.66 3.94
CA GLY A 45 16.15 4.67 4.92
C GLY A 45 14.97 4.30 5.81
N LEU A 46 14.42 3.08 5.70
CA LEU A 46 13.39 2.63 6.66
C LEU A 46 13.98 2.55 8.06
N SER A 47 13.32 3.12 9.06
CA SER A 47 13.88 3.18 10.42
C SER A 47 14.06 1.81 11.08
N GLN A 48 13.19 0.84 10.77
CA GLN A 48 13.24 -0.52 11.31
C GLN A 48 12.47 -1.49 10.40
N PRO A 49 12.90 -2.76 10.23
CA PRO A 49 12.31 -3.67 9.24
C PRO A 49 10.84 -4.08 9.47
N SER A 50 10.31 -3.97 10.69
CA SER A 50 8.94 -4.36 11.00
C SER A 50 7.98 -3.18 10.84
N VAL A 51 7.34 -3.12 9.67
CA VAL A 51 6.23 -2.19 9.42
C VAL A 51 4.96 -2.71 10.11
N MET A 52 4.40 -1.89 11.00
CA MET A 52 3.21 -2.17 11.81
C MET A 52 1.96 -1.50 11.23
N ALA A 53 2.12 -0.36 10.57
CA ALA A 53 1.03 0.39 9.97
C ALA A 53 1.46 0.97 8.62
N ILE A 54 0.50 1.07 7.69
CA ILE A 54 0.71 1.67 6.38
C ILE A 54 -0.44 2.64 6.11
N GLY A 55 -0.12 3.82 5.61
CA GLY A 55 -1.07 4.79 5.10
C GLY A 55 -0.57 5.45 3.81
N GLN A 56 -1.43 6.21 3.15
CA GLN A 56 -1.07 7.02 2.00
C GLN A 56 -1.77 8.37 2.11
N ASP A 57 -1.04 9.47 1.89
CA ASP A 57 -1.64 10.80 1.85
C ASP A 57 -2.16 11.18 0.45
N THR A 58 -2.82 12.33 0.34
CA THR A 58 -3.37 12.82 -0.94
C THR A 58 -2.31 13.20 -1.98
N LEU A 59 -1.05 13.40 -1.57
CA LEU A 59 0.07 13.62 -2.47
C LEU A 59 0.65 12.30 -3.01
N GLY A 60 0.11 11.16 -2.55
CA GLY A 60 0.56 9.83 -2.94
C GLY A 60 1.77 9.34 -2.16
N ARG A 61 2.25 10.07 -1.15
CA ARG A 61 3.36 9.62 -0.30
C ARG A 61 2.88 8.48 0.59
N MET A 62 3.73 7.46 0.73
CA MET A 62 3.44 6.30 1.56
C MET A 62 3.98 6.51 2.96
N TRP A 63 3.16 6.22 3.96
CA TRP A 63 3.49 6.36 5.38
C TRP A 63 3.63 4.97 5.99
N PHE A 64 4.75 4.69 6.64
CA PHE A 64 5.05 3.43 7.28
C PHE A 64 5.36 3.63 8.76
N GLY A 65 4.48 3.14 9.63
CA GLY A 65 4.71 3.09 11.06
C GLY A 65 5.53 1.86 11.41
N THR A 66 6.64 2.02 12.13
CA THR A 66 7.47 0.92 12.62
C THR A 66 7.58 0.98 14.13
N ARG A 67 8.30 0.03 14.74
CA ARG A 67 8.60 0.06 16.17
C ARG A 67 9.62 1.14 16.56
N GLU A 68 10.31 1.74 15.58
CA GLU A 68 11.31 2.79 15.80
C GLU A 68 11.13 3.96 14.82
N GLY A 69 9.89 4.35 14.56
CA GLY A 69 9.58 5.65 13.96
C GLY A 69 8.48 5.59 12.92
N LEU A 70 8.08 6.78 12.51
CA LEU A 70 7.24 7.03 11.35
C LEU A 70 8.13 7.25 10.13
N ASN A 71 7.84 6.59 9.01
CA ASN A 71 8.63 6.73 7.79
C ASN A 71 7.73 7.23 6.67
N VAL A 72 8.19 8.21 5.89
CA VAL A 72 7.46 8.78 4.76
C VAL A 72 8.26 8.53 3.49
N TYR A 73 7.65 7.86 2.52
CA TYR A 73 8.24 7.56 1.22
C TYR A 73 7.55 8.35 0.13
N ASP A 74 8.30 9.23 -0.54
CA ASP A 74 7.79 10.10 -1.61
C ASP A 74 7.82 9.46 -3.01
N GLY A 75 8.21 8.19 -3.11
CA GLY A 75 8.44 7.50 -4.39
C GLY A 75 9.90 7.42 -4.80
N GLY A 76 10.81 8.11 -4.10
CA GLY A 76 12.26 8.02 -4.32
C GLY A 76 13.10 7.98 -3.04
N ARG A 77 12.65 8.60 -1.95
CA ARG A 77 13.40 8.70 -0.68
C ARG A 77 12.49 8.43 0.51
N ILE A 78 13.08 7.87 1.57
CA ILE A 78 12.43 7.66 2.86
C ILE A 78 12.94 8.71 3.84
N THR A 79 12.02 9.44 4.46
CA THR A 79 12.29 10.33 5.61
C THR A 79 11.73 9.69 6.87
N SER A 80 12.56 9.56 7.92
CA SER A 80 12.16 8.95 9.19
C SER A 80 12.02 9.97 10.30
N TYR A 81 10.97 9.84 11.09
CA TYR A 81 10.65 10.66 12.26
C TYR A 81 10.55 9.78 13.50
N LYS A 82 11.31 10.11 14.55
CA LYS A 82 11.25 9.42 15.85
C LYS A 82 11.74 10.32 16.97
N GLY A 83 11.21 10.14 18.16
CA GLY A 83 11.55 10.92 19.34
C GLY A 83 11.15 12.38 19.18
N GLU A 84 12.12 13.28 19.25
CA GLU A 84 11.91 14.72 19.10
C GLU A 84 12.10 15.14 17.64
N VAL A 85 11.09 15.78 17.05
CA VAL A 85 11.11 16.32 15.69
C VAL A 85 11.04 17.85 15.71
N ASP A 86 11.62 18.46 14.69
CA ASP A 86 11.44 19.89 14.42
C ASP A 86 10.04 20.10 13.83
N ASN A 87 9.31 21.08 14.36
CA ASN A 87 7.95 21.43 13.96
C ASN A 87 7.86 22.92 13.58
N GLY A 88 8.92 23.45 12.96
CA GLY A 88 8.97 24.80 12.43
C GLY A 88 8.81 25.86 13.52
N GLU A 89 7.90 26.82 13.31
CA GLU A 89 7.65 27.91 14.27
C GLU A 89 7.11 27.41 15.63
N ASN A 90 6.54 26.20 15.67
CA ASN A 90 6.06 25.59 16.90
C ASN A 90 7.19 24.97 17.74
N GLY A 91 8.44 25.06 17.26
CA GLY A 91 9.60 24.50 17.93
C GLY A 91 9.65 22.97 17.84
N LYS A 92 10.16 22.32 18.88
CA LYS A 92 10.35 20.88 18.87
C LYS A 92 9.17 20.13 19.48
N LEU A 93 8.78 19.01 18.89
CA LEU A 93 7.70 18.16 19.37
C LEU A 93 8.20 16.73 19.58
N TRP A 94 7.91 16.14 20.73
CA TRP A 94 8.08 14.70 20.92
C TRP A 94 6.92 13.94 20.27
N ILE A 95 7.21 13.08 19.30
CA ILE A 95 6.24 12.25 18.57
C ILE A 95 6.30 10.76 18.93
N GLY A 96 7.24 10.35 19.78
CA GLY A 96 7.41 8.94 20.17
C GLY A 96 8.24 8.10 19.20
N ASN A 97 8.33 6.80 19.47
CA ASN A 97 9.18 5.88 18.74
C ASN A 97 8.39 4.75 18.07
N SER A 98 7.35 4.23 18.70
CA SER A 98 6.60 3.10 18.14
C SER A 98 5.31 3.61 17.53
N VAL A 99 5.10 3.40 16.23
CA VAL A 99 3.88 3.76 15.51
C VAL A 99 3.10 2.51 15.16
N SER A 100 1.92 2.36 15.75
CA SER A 100 1.11 1.14 15.63
C SER A 100 -0.08 1.27 14.68
N TYR A 101 -0.50 2.50 14.37
CA TYR A 101 -1.68 2.74 13.53
C TYR A 101 -1.53 4.06 12.78
N ILE A 102 -1.99 4.07 11.53
CA ILE A 102 -1.96 5.23 10.63
C ILE A 102 -3.28 5.25 9.86
N VAL A 103 -3.93 6.41 9.81
CA VAL A 103 -5.13 6.67 9.01
C VAL A 103 -4.95 7.98 8.27
N SER A 104 -5.25 7.96 6.98
CA SER A 104 -5.39 9.18 6.18
C SER A 104 -6.82 9.68 6.22
N ASP A 105 -6.97 10.95 6.54
CA ASP A 105 -8.21 11.69 6.33
C ASP A 105 -8.07 12.55 5.07
N ASN A 106 -8.92 12.25 4.09
CA ASN A 106 -8.89 12.81 2.75
C ASN A 106 -10.19 13.58 2.49
N LEU A 107 -10.50 14.53 3.37
CA LEU A 107 -11.58 15.50 3.15
C LEU A 107 -11.19 16.45 2.01
N SER A 108 -12.18 16.91 1.25
CA SER A 108 -11.99 17.68 0.00
C SER A 108 -11.05 18.90 0.12
N ASP A 109 -11.00 19.52 1.30
CA ASP A 109 -10.28 20.78 1.52
C ASP A 109 -9.11 20.67 2.53
N ARG A 110 -8.86 19.48 3.10
CA ARG A 110 -7.76 19.25 4.07
C ARG A 110 -7.31 17.80 4.04
N SER A 111 -6.01 17.57 3.85
CA SER A 111 -5.42 16.24 4.03
C SER A 111 -4.63 16.16 5.33
N LYS A 112 -5.03 15.21 6.17
CA LYS A 112 -4.36 14.93 7.44
C LYS A 112 -4.03 13.46 7.57
N ILE A 113 -2.86 13.17 8.12
CA ILE A 113 -2.49 11.84 8.57
C ILE A 113 -2.63 11.79 10.08
N PHE A 114 -3.46 10.88 10.58
CA PHE A 114 -3.57 10.58 11.99
C PHE A 114 -2.77 9.32 12.29
N PHE A 115 -2.00 9.33 13.37
CA PHE A 115 -1.24 8.17 13.79
C PHE A 115 -1.15 8.07 15.31
N ILE A 116 -1.06 6.84 15.80
CA ILE A 116 -0.85 6.57 17.23
C ILE A 116 0.62 6.25 17.43
N SER A 117 1.27 7.00 18.33
CA SER A 117 2.62 6.70 18.78
C SER A 117 2.76 6.75 20.29
N ASP A 118 3.38 5.71 20.86
CA ASP A 118 3.64 5.58 22.30
C ASP A 118 2.43 6.02 23.16
N PHE A 119 1.22 5.55 22.81
CA PHE A 119 -0.08 5.83 23.45
C PHE A 119 -0.78 7.15 23.13
N PHE A 120 -0.13 8.10 22.45
CA PHE A 120 -0.74 9.38 22.08
C PHE A 120 -1.22 9.39 20.63
N LEU A 121 -2.28 10.15 20.37
CA LEU A 121 -2.77 10.43 19.03
C LEU A 121 -2.09 11.69 18.49
N TYR A 122 -1.51 11.58 17.31
CA TYR A 122 -0.91 12.67 16.58
C TYR A 122 -1.64 12.87 15.26
N SER A 123 -1.59 14.10 14.78
CA SER A 123 -1.94 14.45 13.41
C SER A 123 -0.75 15.10 12.73
N TYR A 124 -0.64 14.86 11.43
CA TYR A 124 0.28 15.54 10.54
C TYR A 124 -0.55 16.18 9.43
N ASP A 125 -0.35 17.47 9.22
CA ASP A 125 -1.04 18.25 8.20
C ASP A 125 -0.18 18.30 6.93
N VAL A 126 -0.74 17.79 5.84
CA VAL A 126 0.01 17.55 4.59
C VAL A 126 0.34 18.86 3.87
N GLU A 127 -0.48 19.89 4.03
CA GLU A 127 -0.28 21.19 3.37
C GLU A 127 0.75 22.05 4.08
N SER A 128 0.70 22.04 5.42
CA SER A 128 1.61 22.83 6.25
C SER A 128 2.90 22.11 6.65
N ASP A 129 2.98 20.79 6.45
CA ASP A 129 4.12 19.94 6.85
C ASP A 129 4.39 19.98 8.37
N LEU A 130 3.32 20.12 9.16
CA LEU A 130 3.40 20.27 10.61
C LEU A 130 2.75 19.10 11.36
N PHE A 131 3.39 18.71 12.46
CA PHE A 131 2.86 17.75 13.43
C PHE A 131 2.07 18.46 14.53
N SER A 132 1.05 17.79 15.06
CA SER A 132 0.28 18.26 16.21
C SER A 132 -0.17 17.07 17.04
N ARG A 133 0.05 17.15 18.35
CA ARG A 133 -0.49 16.18 19.30
C ARG A 133 -1.94 16.53 19.62
N ILE A 134 -2.80 15.52 19.64
CA ILE A 134 -4.22 15.68 19.95
C ILE A 134 -4.41 15.28 21.42
N ASP A 135 -4.52 16.28 22.28
CA ASP A 135 -4.80 16.11 23.70
C ASP A 135 -6.28 16.36 24.02
N ALA A 136 -6.80 15.67 25.04
CA ALA A 136 -8.20 15.75 25.44
C ALA A 136 -8.60 17.06 26.16
N GLU A 137 -7.67 17.99 26.31
CA GLU A 137 -7.89 19.29 26.98
C GLU A 137 -8.39 20.39 26.02
N GLY A 138 -8.46 20.12 24.71
CA GLY A 138 -9.19 20.94 23.73
C GLY A 138 -10.52 20.30 23.32
N ASP A 139 -11.39 21.03 22.60
CA ASP A 139 -12.68 20.49 22.09
C ASP A 139 -12.44 19.24 21.22
N VAL A 140 -12.48 18.06 21.85
CA VAL A 140 -12.45 16.77 21.19
C VAL A 140 -13.83 16.52 20.63
N THR A 141 -14.07 16.92 19.38
CA THR A 141 -15.09 16.26 18.57
C THR A 141 -14.60 14.84 18.32
N ALA A 142 -15.06 13.91 19.15
CA ALA A 142 -14.82 12.50 18.97
C ALA A 142 -15.16 12.12 17.52
N ILE A 143 -14.18 11.62 16.77
CA ILE A 143 -14.41 11.05 15.44
C ILE A 143 -15.05 9.69 15.65
N THR A 144 -16.35 9.71 15.96
CA THR A 144 -17.24 8.57 15.87
C THR A 144 -18.35 8.97 14.93
N GLU A 145 -18.21 8.64 13.64
CA GLU A 145 -19.22 7.86 12.95
C GLU A 145 -18.65 7.27 11.66
N TYR A 146 -18.48 5.95 11.64
CA TYR A 146 -18.35 5.16 10.43
C TYR A 146 -19.76 5.00 9.85
N SER A 147 -20.26 5.99 9.11
CA SER A 147 -21.53 5.84 8.40
C SER A 147 -21.31 4.90 7.21
N ILE A 148 -21.60 3.62 7.43
CA ILE A 148 -21.75 2.63 6.38
C ILE A 148 -22.85 3.14 5.44
N CYS A 149 -22.47 3.56 4.23
CA CYS A 149 -23.42 3.89 3.18
C CYS A 149 -24.04 2.58 2.65
N THR A 150 -25.02 2.03 3.38
CA THR A 150 -26.02 1.16 2.76
C THR A 150 -27.14 2.04 2.23
N LYS A 151 -27.17 2.25 0.91
CA LYS A 151 -28.45 2.43 0.23
C LYS A 151 -28.60 1.47 -0.94
N LYS A 152 -29.76 0.85 -0.88
CA LYS A 152 -30.40 -0.19 -1.69
C LYS A 152 -30.63 0.22 -3.14
#